data_AF-A0A068QZK8-F1
#
_entry.id   AF-A0A068QZK8-F1
#
_cell.length_a   1.000
_cell.length_b   1.000
_cell.length_c   1.000
_cell.angle_alpha   90.00
_cell.angle_beta   90.00
_cell.angle_gamma   90.00
#
_symmetry.space_group_name_H-M   'P 1'
#
loop_
_entity.id
_entity.type
_entity.pdbx_description
1 polymer ?
#
loop_
_entity_poly.entity_id
_entity_poly.type
_entity_poly.pdbx_seq_one_letter_code
_entity_poly.pdbx_strand_id
1 'polypeptide(L)'
;MNIFIKKISFTLKIMVCLLFFINNAHSNTGDNIAQELTKRYFDNQVSCGDDGLPIFLCSGILIRGTVASNAYHSWNPSPTSERKGSVSFSYLRSDIRIAELEVNHHNGYIFTPYIKLIDDSEKINPAILCYFPIDGGTDARNNKGCGSPTGYPDLGSCQQQNITTAEQWVYNYVNVNNSNRSVQCGFDVTGDNSAKIFMEGLKVSSLIKLPLNNELAIAVWDQNIPNKLPIEAFFYQNDGLKDAQHDQKDFYQSTGKIIPIVKMTFPSSPDGNITFVYNENDQLKLH
;
A
#
# COMPACT_ATOMS: atom_id res chain seq x y z
N MET A 1 16.11 45.88 80.29
CA MET A 1 14.84 46.10 79.57
C MET A 1 14.92 45.34 78.25
N ASN A 2 13.91 44.50 78.00
CA ASN A 2 13.63 43.71 76.78
C ASN A 2 14.38 42.39 76.53
N ILE A 3 13.66 41.35 76.96
CA ILE A 3 13.65 39.92 76.61
C ILE A 3 13.45 39.74 75.10
N PHE A 4 14.09 38.74 74.48
CA PHE A 4 13.47 37.98 73.38
C PHE A 4 13.93 36.52 73.34
N ILE A 5 12.97 35.65 73.67
CA ILE A 5 12.98 34.19 73.56
C ILE A 5 12.74 33.84 72.09
N LYS A 6 13.58 32.98 71.49
CA LYS A 6 13.31 32.38 70.17
C LYS A 6 12.85 30.93 70.36
N LYS A 7 11.57 30.70 70.06
CA LYS A 7 10.90 29.38 70.02
C LYS A 7 11.46 28.53 68.88
N ILE A 8 11.76 27.27 69.19
CA ILE A 8 12.04 26.19 68.24
C ILE A 8 10.69 25.69 67.71
N SER A 9 10.51 25.65 66.39
CA SER A 9 9.33 25.09 65.73
C SER A 9 9.73 23.84 64.95
N PHE A 10 9.21 22.69 65.39
CA PHE A 10 9.34 21.39 64.74
C PHE A 10 8.28 21.31 63.63
N THR A 11 8.70 21.14 62.36
CA THR A 11 7.78 20.89 61.24
C THR A 11 7.90 19.43 60.81
N LEU A 12 6.81 18.69 61.04
CA LEU A 12 6.60 17.30 60.66
C LEU A 12 6.26 17.24 59.15
N LYS A 13 7.14 16.66 58.32
CA LYS A 13 6.86 16.42 56.90
C LYS A 13 6.16 15.07 56.72
N ILE A 14 4.89 15.10 56.33
CA ILE A 14 4.12 13.93 55.88
C ILE A 14 4.54 13.64 54.43
N MET A 15 5.12 12.47 54.20
CA MET A 15 5.49 11.97 52.88
C MET A 15 4.34 11.13 52.32
N VAL A 16 3.53 11.72 51.42
CA VAL A 16 2.50 11.00 50.67
C VAL A 16 3.19 10.30 49.50
N CYS A 17 3.20 8.96 49.52
CA CYS A 17 3.70 8.14 48.43
C CYS A 17 2.59 7.99 47.37
N LEU A 18 2.67 8.77 46.29
CA LEU A 18 1.84 8.56 45.10
C LEU A 18 2.36 7.34 44.35
N LEU A 19 1.63 6.22 44.46
CA LEU A 19 1.78 5.07 43.58
C LEU A 19 1.27 5.48 42.19
N PHE A 20 2.17 5.89 41.31
CA PHE A 20 1.90 5.97 39.89
C PHE A 20 1.76 4.55 39.35
N PHE A 21 0.53 4.14 39.05
CA PHE A 21 0.32 3.02 38.13
C PHE A 21 0.83 3.44 36.76
N ILE A 22 2.02 2.97 36.40
CA ILE A 22 2.53 3.08 35.03
C ILE A 22 1.69 2.08 34.22
N ASN A 23 0.63 2.56 33.58
CA ASN A 23 0.04 1.82 32.47
C ASN A 23 1.11 1.75 31.38
N ASN A 24 1.80 0.62 31.27
CA ASN A 24 2.54 0.28 30.06
C ASN A 24 1.52 0.09 28.95
N ALA A 25 1.13 1.18 28.30
CA ALA A 25 0.55 1.10 26.98
C ALA A 25 1.65 0.55 26.07
N HIS A 26 1.73 -0.77 25.96
CA HIS A 26 2.36 -1.39 24.80
C HIS A 26 1.56 -0.88 23.61
N SER A 27 2.09 0.16 22.96
CA SER A 27 1.66 0.54 21.63
C SER A 27 1.96 -0.66 20.75
N ASN A 28 0.95 -1.50 20.55
CA ASN A 28 1.08 -2.70 19.77
C ASN A 28 1.35 -2.26 18.33
N THR A 29 2.54 -2.57 17.83
CA THR A 29 3.00 -2.14 16.50
C THR A 29 2.01 -2.56 15.41
N GLY A 30 1.33 -3.69 15.57
CA GLY A 30 0.29 -4.14 14.65
C GLY A 30 -0.98 -3.29 14.67
N ASP A 31 -1.47 -2.90 15.85
CA ASP A 31 -2.65 -2.02 15.98
C ASP A 31 -2.38 -0.65 15.36
N ASN A 32 -1.18 -0.10 15.57
CA ASN A 32 -0.77 1.15 14.93
C ASN A 32 -0.75 1.03 13.41
N ILE A 33 -0.24 -0.08 12.86
CA ILE A 33 -0.20 -0.30 11.41
C ILE A 33 -1.63 -0.39 10.85
N ALA A 34 -2.53 -1.13 11.49
CA ALA A 34 -3.93 -1.20 11.06
C ALA A 34 -4.64 0.17 11.10
N GLN A 35 -4.39 0.98 12.13
CA GLN A 35 -4.90 2.35 12.24
C GLN A 35 -4.33 3.26 11.14
N GLU A 36 -3.03 3.16 10.85
CA GLU A 36 -2.36 3.95 9.83
C GLU A 36 -2.78 3.55 8.40
N LEU A 37 -3.03 2.26 8.16
CA LEU A 37 -3.63 1.78 6.91
C LEU A 37 -5.04 2.35 6.73
N THR A 38 -5.86 2.31 7.78
CA THR A 38 -7.20 2.90 7.77
C THR A 38 -7.14 4.40 7.48
N LYS A 39 -6.24 5.14 8.14
CA LYS A 39 -6.05 6.58 7.91
C LYS A 39 -5.67 6.88 6.46
N ARG A 40 -4.67 6.18 5.91
CA ARG A 40 -4.25 6.36 4.51
C ARG A 40 -5.30 5.97 3.49
N TYR A 41 -6.09 4.94 3.78
CA TYR A 41 -7.21 4.55 2.92
C TYR A 41 -8.24 5.67 2.79
N PHE A 42 -8.55 6.39 3.88
CA PHE A 42 -9.51 7.50 3.89
C PHE A 42 -8.91 8.86 3.51
N ASP A 43 -7.59 8.97 3.37
CA ASP A 43 -6.92 10.22 3.03
C ASP A 43 -6.95 10.48 1.51
N ASN A 44 -7.99 11.21 1.08
CA ASN A 44 -8.23 11.57 -0.32
C ASN A 44 -7.57 12.90 -0.72
N GLN A 45 -6.48 13.32 -0.06
CA GLN A 45 -5.71 14.47 -0.52
C GLN A 45 -5.17 14.23 -1.96
N VAL A 46 -4.89 15.31 -2.68
CA VAL A 46 -4.56 15.26 -4.12
C VAL A 46 -3.06 15.27 -4.43
N SER A 47 -2.24 15.53 -3.41
CA SER A 47 -0.78 15.55 -3.50
C SER A 47 -0.15 15.28 -2.12
N CYS A 48 1.12 14.90 -2.13
CA CYS A 48 1.93 14.77 -0.93
C CYS A 48 2.71 16.05 -0.66
N GLY A 49 2.44 16.68 0.49
CA GLY A 49 3.13 17.91 0.91
C GLY A 49 2.91 19.10 -0.03
N ASP A 50 3.63 20.19 0.26
CA ASP A 50 3.51 21.46 -0.47
C ASP A 50 4.16 21.42 -1.86
N ASP A 51 5.12 20.50 -2.07
CA ASP A 51 5.84 20.32 -3.34
C ASP A 51 5.00 19.62 -4.43
N GLY A 52 3.74 19.25 -4.11
CA GLY A 52 2.82 18.70 -5.10
C GLY A 52 3.20 17.28 -5.57
N LEU A 53 3.89 16.50 -4.72
CA LEU A 53 4.35 15.16 -5.08
C LEU A 53 3.17 14.19 -5.30
N PRO A 54 3.34 13.12 -6.11
CA PRO A 54 2.26 12.17 -6.35
C PRO A 54 1.74 11.49 -5.10
N ILE A 55 0.42 11.37 -5.00
CA ILE A 55 -0.26 10.90 -3.78
C ILE A 55 0.11 9.47 -3.36
N PHE A 56 0.49 8.61 -4.31
CA PHE A 56 0.92 7.24 -4.02
C PHE A 56 2.19 7.15 -3.15
N LEU A 57 2.89 8.28 -2.93
CA LEU A 57 4.08 8.33 -2.06
C LEU A 57 3.72 8.44 -0.57
N CYS A 58 2.54 8.96 -0.22
CA CYS A 58 2.17 9.26 1.18
C CYS A 58 0.77 8.78 1.59
N SER A 59 -0.16 8.59 0.65
CA SER A 59 -1.54 8.16 0.93
C SER A 59 -1.97 7.01 0.03
N GLY A 60 -3.10 6.40 0.40
CA GLY A 60 -3.57 5.14 -0.13
C GLY A 60 -2.65 3.98 0.26
N ILE A 61 -2.97 2.80 -0.28
CA ILE A 61 -2.31 1.55 0.08
C ILE A 61 -1.79 0.89 -1.18
N LEU A 62 -0.47 0.70 -1.24
CA LEU A 62 0.21 -0.11 -2.25
C LEU A 62 0.19 -1.56 -1.77
N ILE A 63 -0.68 -2.38 -2.37
CA ILE A 63 -0.93 -3.75 -1.95
C ILE A 63 -0.64 -4.72 -3.08
N ARG A 64 -0.05 -5.88 -2.76
CA ARG A 64 0.17 -6.94 -3.73
C ARG A 64 -0.33 -8.27 -3.18
N GLY A 65 -1.25 -8.88 -3.93
CA GLY A 65 -1.63 -10.28 -3.74
C GLY A 65 -0.51 -11.23 -4.15
N THR A 66 -0.32 -12.30 -3.39
CA THR A 66 0.69 -13.34 -3.64
C THR A 66 0.10 -14.73 -3.40
N VAL A 67 0.88 -15.76 -3.69
CA VAL A 67 0.58 -17.15 -3.33
C VAL A 67 1.74 -17.65 -2.49
N ALA A 68 1.44 -18.10 -1.27
CA ALA A 68 2.47 -18.64 -0.38
C ALA A 68 3.09 -19.92 -0.95
N SER A 69 4.39 -20.10 -0.77
CA SER A 69 5.11 -21.29 -1.25
C SER A 69 6.34 -21.59 -0.41
N ASN A 70 6.75 -22.87 -0.39
CA ASN A 70 8.06 -23.28 0.11
C ASN A 70 9.15 -23.23 -0.99
N ALA A 71 8.77 -22.98 -2.25
CA ALA A 71 9.70 -23.01 -3.38
C ALA A 71 10.32 -21.63 -3.71
N TYR A 72 9.72 -20.55 -3.21
CA TYR A 72 10.13 -19.17 -3.43
C TYR A 72 9.57 -18.30 -2.30
N HIS A 73 10.14 -17.11 -2.14
CA HIS A 73 9.64 -16.11 -1.21
C HIS A 73 8.55 -15.26 -1.86
N SER A 74 7.45 -14.98 -1.15
CA SER A 74 6.30 -14.23 -1.70
C SER A 74 6.65 -12.80 -2.18
N TRP A 75 7.70 -12.19 -1.63
CA TRP A 75 8.20 -10.86 -2.01
C TRP A 75 9.25 -10.88 -3.14
N ASN A 76 9.65 -12.05 -3.63
CA ASN A 76 10.55 -12.15 -4.76
C ASN A 76 9.76 -11.93 -6.08
N PRO A 77 10.31 -11.17 -7.04
CA PRO A 77 9.69 -11.06 -8.35
C PRO A 77 9.57 -12.42 -9.03
N SER A 78 8.44 -12.66 -9.72
CA SER A 78 8.27 -13.87 -10.53
C SER A 78 9.14 -13.82 -11.79
N PRO A 79 9.40 -14.95 -12.47
CA PRO A 79 10.09 -14.93 -13.77
C PRO A 79 9.43 -14.03 -14.82
N THR A 80 8.10 -13.87 -14.75
CA THR A 80 7.39 -12.92 -15.61
C THR A 80 7.67 -11.47 -15.20
N SER A 81 7.67 -11.16 -13.90
CA SER A 81 8.03 -9.83 -13.41
C SER A 81 9.47 -9.44 -13.77
N GLU A 82 10.42 -10.36 -13.62
CA GLU A 82 11.82 -10.16 -14.02
C GLU A 82 11.95 -9.91 -15.52
N ARG A 83 11.30 -10.74 -16.34
CA ARG A 83 11.32 -10.60 -17.80
C ARG A 83 10.76 -9.26 -18.26
N LYS A 84 9.61 -8.84 -17.73
CA LYS A 84 8.98 -7.57 -18.15
C LYS A 84 9.67 -6.37 -17.50
N GLY A 85 10.23 -6.51 -16.31
CA GLY A 85 10.90 -5.44 -15.57
C GLY A 85 9.98 -4.69 -14.60
N SER A 86 8.84 -5.27 -14.23
CA SER A 86 7.90 -4.71 -13.25
C SER A 86 7.11 -5.78 -12.49
N VAL A 87 6.60 -5.39 -11.33
CA VAL A 87 5.76 -6.19 -10.45
C VAL A 87 4.40 -5.50 -10.32
N SER A 88 3.33 -6.25 -10.49
CA SER A 88 1.96 -5.73 -10.41
C SER A 88 1.51 -5.55 -8.96
N PHE A 89 0.93 -4.40 -8.67
CA PHE A 89 0.30 -4.03 -7.40
C PHE A 89 -1.12 -3.51 -7.68
N SER A 90 -1.94 -3.44 -6.65
CA SER A 90 -3.15 -2.63 -6.64
C SER A 90 -2.92 -1.41 -5.74
N TYR A 91 -3.71 -0.36 -5.98
CA TYR A 91 -3.77 0.83 -5.15
C TYR A 91 -5.14 0.91 -4.50
N LEU A 92 -5.22 0.99 -3.17
CA LEU A 92 -6.49 1.15 -2.45
C LEU A 92 -6.62 2.56 -1.90
N ARG A 93 -7.79 3.17 -2.10
CA ARG A 93 -8.19 4.47 -1.52
C ARG A 93 -9.71 4.54 -1.47
N SER A 94 -10.28 5.29 -0.54
CA SER A 94 -11.72 5.29 -0.25
C SER A 94 -12.59 5.87 -1.37
N ASP A 95 -12.02 6.68 -2.25
CA ASP A 95 -12.71 7.30 -3.39
C ASP A 95 -12.54 6.55 -4.72
N ILE A 96 -11.85 5.41 -4.71
CA ILE A 96 -11.75 4.50 -5.85
C ILE A 96 -12.47 3.19 -5.54
N ARG A 97 -13.25 2.70 -6.52
CA ARG A 97 -14.04 1.47 -6.35
C ARG A 97 -13.19 0.25 -6.68
N ILE A 98 -12.81 -0.49 -5.65
CA ILE A 98 -12.19 -1.82 -5.76
C ILE A 98 -12.93 -2.74 -4.81
N ALA A 99 -13.36 -3.88 -5.32
CA ALA A 99 -14.04 -4.88 -4.50
C ALA A 99 -13.27 -6.22 -4.44
N GLU A 100 -12.21 -6.38 -5.22
CA GLU A 100 -11.31 -7.53 -5.12
C GLU A 100 -9.90 -7.21 -5.64
N LEU A 101 -8.92 -8.02 -5.25
CA LEU A 101 -7.61 -8.05 -5.88
C LEU A 101 -7.66 -8.95 -7.11
N GLU A 102 -6.80 -8.70 -8.11
CA GLU A 102 -6.73 -9.51 -9.33
C GLU A 102 -6.50 -11.00 -9.00
N VAL A 103 -7.16 -11.90 -9.74
CA VAL A 103 -7.16 -13.37 -9.52
C VAL A 103 -7.66 -13.78 -8.12
N ASN A 104 -8.35 -12.89 -7.40
CA ASN A 104 -8.90 -13.15 -6.07
C ASN A 104 -7.84 -13.69 -5.08
N HIS A 105 -6.65 -13.06 -5.06
CA HIS A 105 -5.62 -13.39 -4.08
C HIS A 105 -6.13 -13.14 -2.65
N HIS A 106 -5.98 -14.14 -1.78
CA HIS A 106 -6.46 -14.06 -0.40
C HIS A 106 -5.40 -13.64 0.62
N ASN A 107 -4.13 -13.50 0.21
CA ASN A 107 -3.04 -13.01 1.04
C ASN A 107 -2.03 -12.20 0.22
N GLY A 108 -1.10 -11.55 0.93
CA GLY A 108 0.05 -10.91 0.34
C GLY A 108 0.66 -9.88 1.26
N TYR A 109 1.21 -8.81 0.69
CA TYR A 109 1.92 -7.79 1.47
C TYR A 109 1.60 -6.37 1.04
N ILE A 110 1.87 -5.43 1.95
CA ILE A 110 1.63 -4.01 1.79
C ILE A 110 2.96 -3.26 1.92
N PHE A 111 3.18 -2.30 1.03
CA PHE A 111 4.33 -1.41 1.11
C PHE A 111 4.08 -0.19 2.00
N THR A 112 5.08 0.13 2.82
CA THR A 112 5.23 1.41 3.53
C THR A 112 5.15 2.56 2.52
N PRO A 113 4.47 3.68 2.84
CA PRO A 113 4.51 4.88 2.02
C PRO A 113 5.95 5.35 1.87
N TYR A 114 6.40 5.56 0.63
CA TYR A 114 7.80 5.90 0.35
C TYR A 114 8.24 7.21 0.99
N ILE A 115 7.32 8.15 1.26
CA ILE A 115 7.64 9.39 2.00
C ILE A 115 8.22 9.11 3.40
N LYS A 116 7.83 7.99 4.04
CA LYS A 116 8.35 7.60 5.36
C LYS A 116 9.76 7.00 5.30
N LEU A 117 10.28 6.77 4.09
CA LEU A 117 11.54 6.09 3.84
C LEU A 117 12.60 7.02 3.22
N ILE A 118 12.31 8.32 3.09
CA ILE A 118 13.23 9.29 2.45
C ILE A 118 14.61 9.30 3.14
N ASP A 119 14.63 9.16 4.46
CA ASP A 119 15.85 9.15 5.26
C ASP A 119 16.38 7.73 5.57
N ASP A 120 15.72 6.68 5.05
CA ASP A 120 16.12 5.28 5.27
C ASP A 120 16.92 4.74 4.07
N SER A 121 18.24 4.93 4.13
CA SER A 121 19.16 4.46 3.08
C SER A 121 19.26 2.94 2.94
N GLU A 122 18.72 2.16 3.89
CA GLU A 122 18.71 0.70 3.80
C GLU A 122 17.52 0.17 2.97
N LYS A 123 16.48 1.00 2.82
CA LYS A 123 15.27 0.65 2.08
C LYS A 123 15.34 1.13 0.64
N ILE A 124 14.81 0.31 -0.26
CA ILE A 124 14.59 0.71 -1.65
C ILE A 124 13.17 1.24 -1.82
N ASN A 125 13.01 2.19 -2.75
CA ASN A 125 11.73 2.73 -3.19
C ASN A 125 11.57 2.44 -4.70
N PRO A 126 11.15 1.22 -5.09
CA PRO A 126 11.00 0.87 -6.50
C PRO A 126 10.04 1.84 -7.21
N ALA A 127 10.46 2.40 -8.34
CA ALA A 127 9.70 3.41 -9.05
C ALA A 127 8.30 2.91 -9.45
N ILE A 128 7.27 3.70 -9.18
CA ILE A 128 5.93 3.44 -9.71
C ILE A 128 5.92 3.93 -11.16
N LEU A 129 5.65 3.03 -12.11
CA LEU A 129 5.85 3.28 -13.53
C LEU A 129 4.58 3.76 -14.22
N CYS A 130 3.48 3.05 -13.99
CA CYS A 130 2.19 3.40 -14.57
C CYS A 130 1.02 2.90 -13.73
N TYR A 131 -0.13 3.51 -13.97
CA TYR A 131 -1.41 3.16 -13.36
C TYR A 131 -2.47 2.89 -14.42
N PHE A 132 -3.18 1.77 -14.25
CA PHE A 132 -4.37 1.44 -15.02
C PHE A 132 -5.60 1.46 -14.10
N PRO A 133 -6.67 2.20 -14.46
CA PRO A 133 -7.92 2.24 -13.68
C PRO A 133 -8.61 0.88 -13.53
N ILE A 134 -8.37 -0.03 -14.48
CA ILE A 134 -8.72 -1.45 -14.41
C ILE A 134 -7.48 -2.27 -14.74
N ASP A 135 -7.40 -3.55 -14.35
CA ASP A 135 -6.21 -4.35 -14.64
C ASP A 135 -5.79 -4.25 -16.12
N GLY A 136 -4.52 -3.88 -16.33
CA GLY A 136 -3.98 -3.53 -17.64
C GLY A 136 -3.58 -4.77 -18.45
N GLY A 137 -3.46 -5.94 -17.82
CA GLY A 137 -2.85 -7.11 -18.44
C GLY A 137 -1.36 -6.85 -18.70
N THR A 138 -0.66 -6.25 -17.74
CA THR A 138 0.73 -5.79 -17.90
C THR A 138 1.72 -6.89 -18.30
N ASP A 139 1.39 -8.15 -18.07
CA ASP A 139 2.18 -9.31 -18.52
C ASP A 139 2.32 -9.42 -20.04
N ALA A 140 1.33 -8.91 -20.79
CA ALA A 140 1.27 -8.96 -22.25
C ALA A 140 1.60 -7.62 -22.91
N ARG A 141 2.32 -6.72 -22.20
CA ARG A 141 2.68 -5.38 -22.66
C ARG A 141 4.20 -5.16 -22.69
N ASN A 142 4.67 -4.35 -23.63
CA ASN A 142 6.05 -3.89 -23.66
C ASN A 142 6.31 -2.79 -22.59
N ASN A 143 7.52 -2.22 -22.57
CA ASN A 143 7.91 -1.12 -21.70
C ASN A 143 7.55 -1.37 -20.22
N LYS A 144 8.02 -2.50 -19.66
CA LYS A 144 7.76 -2.87 -18.27
C LYS A 144 6.28 -2.96 -17.91
N GLY A 145 5.46 -3.37 -18.87
CA GLY A 145 4.01 -3.48 -18.69
C GLY A 145 3.25 -2.18 -18.94
N CYS A 146 3.93 -1.05 -19.16
CA CYS A 146 3.32 0.28 -19.26
C CYS A 146 3.11 0.77 -20.69
N GLY A 147 3.56 0.00 -21.69
CA GLY A 147 3.42 0.38 -23.09
C GLY A 147 2.39 -0.48 -23.82
N SER A 148 2.72 -0.78 -25.07
CA SER A 148 1.83 -1.37 -26.04
C SER A 148 1.45 -2.81 -25.71
N PRO A 149 0.15 -3.16 -25.78
CA PRO A 149 -0.28 -4.54 -25.66
C PRO A 149 0.14 -5.36 -26.87
N THR A 150 0.36 -6.65 -26.63
CA THR A 150 0.68 -7.62 -27.67
C THR A 150 -0.41 -7.61 -28.75
N GLY A 151 -0.01 -7.46 -30.01
CA GLY A 151 -0.93 -7.33 -31.15
C GLY A 151 -1.38 -5.91 -31.48
N TYR A 152 -0.99 -4.90 -30.68
CA TYR A 152 -1.36 -3.50 -30.87
C TYR A 152 -0.16 -2.56 -30.67
N PRO A 153 0.88 -2.64 -31.53
CA PRO A 153 2.14 -1.91 -31.34
C PRO A 153 2.00 -0.38 -31.37
N ASP A 154 0.92 0.14 -31.97
CA ASP A 154 0.68 1.59 -32.11
C ASP A 154 -0.01 2.20 -30.88
N LEU A 155 -0.47 1.38 -29.92
CA LEU A 155 -1.12 1.85 -28.71
C LEU A 155 -0.08 2.05 -27.60
N GLY A 156 0.37 3.27 -27.36
CA GLY A 156 1.34 3.60 -26.31
C GLY A 156 0.73 3.76 -24.90
N SER A 157 1.45 4.46 -24.02
CA SER A 157 0.85 5.00 -22.78
C SER A 157 -0.29 5.98 -23.12
N CYS A 158 -1.13 6.34 -22.14
CA CYS A 158 -2.22 7.29 -22.39
C CYS A 158 -1.70 8.64 -22.93
N GLN A 159 -0.60 9.13 -22.39
CA GLN A 159 0.03 10.38 -22.80
C GLN A 159 0.53 10.32 -24.25
N GLN A 160 1.10 9.20 -24.67
CA GLN A 160 1.52 8.98 -26.07
C GLN A 160 0.34 8.96 -27.05
N GLN A 161 -0.86 8.71 -26.54
CA GLN A 161 -2.12 8.72 -27.30
C GLN A 161 -2.91 10.03 -27.12
N ASN A 162 -2.33 11.06 -26.50
CA ASN A 162 -2.99 12.34 -26.15
C ASN A 162 -4.21 12.18 -25.21
N ILE A 163 -4.22 11.10 -24.41
CA ILE A 163 -5.19 10.85 -23.35
C ILE A 163 -4.53 11.26 -22.03
N THR A 164 -4.99 12.36 -21.45
CA THR A 164 -4.39 12.96 -20.24
C THR A 164 -5.40 13.27 -19.15
N THR A 165 -6.70 13.09 -19.40
CA THR A 165 -7.76 13.28 -18.40
C THR A 165 -8.60 12.02 -18.23
N ALA A 166 -9.29 11.94 -17.09
CA ALA A 166 -10.23 10.87 -16.81
C ALA A 166 -11.33 10.75 -17.87
N GLU A 167 -11.88 11.89 -18.33
CA GLU A 167 -12.95 11.92 -19.33
C GLU A 167 -12.47 11.41 -20.68
N GLN A 168 -11.24 11.76 -21.08
CA GLN A 168 -10.64 11.25 -22.32
C GLN A 168 -10.42 9.74 -22.24
N TRP A 169 -9.95 9.25 -21.09
CA TRP A 169 -9.76 7.82 -20.88
C TRP A 169 -11.10 7.08 -20.95
N VAL A 170 -12.15 7.58 -20.27
CA VAL A 170 -13.49 6.98 -20.30
C VAL A 170 -14.06 6.99 -21.71
N TYR A 171 -13.92 8.11 -22.43
CA TYR A 171 -14.37 8.20 -23.81
C TYR A 171 -13.68 7.15 -24.69
N ASN A 172 -12.35 7.05 -24.61
CA ASN A 172 -11.57 6.09 -25.38
C ASN A 172 -11.94 4.64 -25.01
N TYR A 173 -12.01 4.32 -23.72
CA TYR A 173 -12.35 2.98 -23.26
C TYR A 173 -13.75 2.56 -23.72
N VAL A 174 -14.77 3.39 -23.49
CA VAL A 174 -16.17 3.05 -23.76
C VAL A 174 -16.51 3.14 -25.25
N ASN A 175 -16.14 4.24 -25.91
CA ASN A 175 -16.67 4.58 -27.24
C ASN A 175 -15.72 4.20 -28.38
N VAL A 176 -14.41 4.25 -28.16
CA VAL A 176 -13.41 3.88 -29.19
C VAL A 176 -13.10 2.39 -29.12
N ASN A 177 -12.81 1.90 -27.91
CA ASN A 177 -12.39 0.53 -27.67
C ASN A 177 -13.53 -0.43 -27.33
N ASN A 178 -14.79 0.03 -27.26
CA ASN A 178 -15.96 -0.78 -26.92
C ASN A 178 -15.80 -1.55 -25.59
N SER A 179 -15.23 -0.90 -24.58
CA SER A 179 -14.88 -1.46 -23.27
C SER A 179 -13.92 -2.67 -23.34
N ASN A 180 -13.10 -2.76 -24.38
CA ASN A 180 -12.10 -3.81 -24.50
C ASN A 180 -10.90 -3.52 -23.59
N ARG A 181 -10.81 -4.28 -22.50
CA ARG A 181 -9.74 -4.25 -21.49
C ARG A 181 -8.34 -4.46 -22.09
N SER A 182 -8.19 -5.21 -23.19
CA SER A 182 -6.88 -5.54 -23.76
C SER A 182 -6.21 -4.37 -24.50
N VAL A 183 -6.97 -3.34 -24.88
CA VAL A 183 -6.47 -2.20 -25.70
C VAL A 183 -6.56 -0.85 -24.99
N GLN A 184 -6.98 -0.83 -23.73
CA GLN A 184 -6.88 0.37 -22.90
C GLN A 184 -5.42 0.83 -22.75
N CYS A 185 -5.23 2.13 -22.54
CA CYS A 185 -3.92 2.69 -22.17
C CYS A 185 -3.78 2.78 -20.65
N GLY A 186 -2.53 2.75 -20.17
CA GLY A 186 -2.17 3.06 -18.79
C GLY A 186 -1.57 4.46 -18.70
N PHE A 187 -1.80 5.15 -17.59
CA PHE A 187 -1.21 6.46 -17.31
C PHE A 187 0.24 6.28 -16.89
N ASP A 188 1.19 6.87 -17.65
CA ASP A 188 2.60 6.95 -17.25
C ASP A 188 2.76 7.95 -16.10
N VAL A 189 3.32 7.50 -14.97
CA VAL A 189 3.48 8.32 -13.76
C VAL A 189 4.95 8.56 -13.39
N THR A 190 5.86 8.40 -14.36
CA THR A 190 7.30 8.62 -14.17
C THR A 190 7.78 10.02 -14.54
N GLY A 191 7.02 10.73 -15.38
CA GLY A 191 7.40 12.04 -15.92
C GLY A 191 6.91 13.23 -15.10
N ASP A 192 7.09 14.42 -15.69
CA ASP A 192 6.56 15.68 -15.15
C ASP A 192 5.03 15.60 -14.99
N ASN A 193 4.50 16.29 -13.98
CA ASN A 193 3.07 16.28 -13.63
C ASN A 193 2.51 14.90 -13.26
N SER A 194 3.36 13.93 -12.90
CA SER A 194 2.95 12.59 -12.44
C SER A 194 1.88 12.63 -11.35
N ALA A 195 1.90 13.62 -10.45
CA ALA A 195 0.86 13.81 -9.44
C ALA A 195 -0.52 14.07 -10.06
N LYS A 196 -0.61 15.04 -10.98
CA LYS A 196 -1.84 15.34 -11.71
C LYS A 196 -2.30 14.15 -12.55
N ILE A 197 -1.38 13.54 -13.29
CA ILE A 197 -1.67 12.40 -14.16
C ILE A 197 -2.23 11.22 -13.36
N PHE A 198 -1.62 10.88 -12.24
CA PHE A 198 -2.11 9.80 -11.40
C PHE A 198 -3.51 10.11 -10.84
N MET A 199 -3.75 11.36 -10.43
CA MET A 199 -5.07 11.81 -9.98
C MET A 199 -6.14 11.70 -11.08
N GLU A 200 -5.81 12.01 -12.34
CA GLU A 200 -6.71 11.79 -13.48
C GLU A 200 -7.02 10.30 -13.66
N GLY A 201 -6.04 9.42 -13.45
CA GLY A 201 -6.26 7.98 -13.41
C GLY A 201 -7.25 7.55 -12.33
N LEU A 202 -7.08 8.03 -11.10
CA LEU A 202 -7.99 7.71 -9.99
C LEU A 202 -9.41 8.24 -10.24
N LYS A 203 -9.53 9.43 -10.83
CA LYS A 203 -10.83 10.07 -11.13
C LYS A 203 -11.72 9.23 -12.06
N VAL A 204 -11.16 8.31 -12.86
CA VAL A 204 -11.93 7.44 -13.75
C VAL A 204 -13.03 6.66 -13.00
N SER A 205 -12.77 6.17 -11.79
CA SER A 205 -13.77 5.41 -10.99
C SER A 205 -15.00 6.23 -10.61
N SER A 206 -14.90 7.56 -10.62
CA SER A 206 -16.01 8.47 -10.35
C SER A 206 -16.90 8.70 -11.57
N LEU A 207 -16.38 8.46 -12.77
CA LEU A 207 -17.05 8.73 -14.05
C LEU A 207 -17.77 7.51 -14.62
N ILE A 208 -17.30 6.30 -14.29
CA ILE A 208 -17.87 5.05 -14.81
C ILE A 208 -17.74 3.91 -13.80
N LYS A 209 -18.65 2.93 -13.89
CA LYS A 209 -18.51 1.65 -13.19
C LYS A 209 -17.54 0.76 -13.96
N LEU A 210 -16.44 0.40 -13.32
CA LEU A 210 -15.40 -0.46 -13.86
C LEU A 210 -15.45 -1.87 -13.24
N PRO A 211 -14.87 -2.89 -13.91
CA PRO A 211 -14.40 -4.11 -13.25
C PRO A 211 -13.59 -3.81 -11.98
N LEU A 212 -13.61 -4.75 -11.03
CA LEU A 212 -13.42 -4.47 -9.60
C LEU A 212 -11.95 -4.39 -9.14
N ASN A 213 -10.98 -4.34 -10.05
CA ASN A 213 -9.55 -4.35 -9.75
C ASN A 213 -8.77 -3.35 -10.63
N ASN A 214 -7.85 -2.59 -10.00
CA ASN A 214 -6.90 -1.73 -10.70
C ASN A 214 -5.50 -2.35 -10.72
N GLU A 215 -4.60 -1.77 -11.51
CA GLU A 215 -3.21 -2.24 -11.59
C GLU A 215 -2.20 -1.10 -11.65
N LEU A 216 -1.20 -1.20 -10.77
CA LEU A 216 0.06 -0.46 -10.80
C LEU A 216 1.17 -1.37 -11.30
N ALA A 217 2.01 -0.88 -12.20
CA ALA A 217 3.29 -1.50 -12.48
C ALA A 217 4.39 -0.80 -11.67
N ILE A 218 4.97 -1.50 -10.71
CA ILE A 218 6.11 -1.02 -9.92
C ILE A 218 7.38 -1.63 -10.49
N ALA A 219 8.46 -0.87 -10.62
CA ALA A 219 9.74 -1.36 -11.14
C ALA A 219 10.22 -2.60 -10.38
N VAL A 220 10.75 -3.58 -11.11
CA VAL A 220 11.27 -4.82 -10.50
C VAL A 220 12.48 -4.51 -9.61
N TRP A 221 12.68 -5.35 -8.59
CA TRP A 221 13.81 -5.30 -7.67
C TRP A 221 14.59 -6.62 -7.70
N ASP A 222 15.74 -6.68 -7.04
CA ASP A 222 16.57 -7.89 -7.03
C ASP A 222 15.91 -9.04 -6.26
N GLN A 223 16.27 -10.28 -6.59
CA GLN A 223 15.88 -11.44 -5.80
C GLN A 223 16.48 -11.40 -4.39
N ASN A 224 15.77 -11.95 -3.40
CA ASN A 224 16.31 -12.27 -2.07
C ASN A 224 16.85 -11.08 -1.28
N ILE A 225 16.20 -9.91 -1.35
CA ILE A 225 16.56 -8.71 -0.58
C ILE A 225 15.48 -8.27 0.44
N PRO A 226 14.85 -9.18 1.23
CA PRO A 226 13.70 -8.83 2.08
C PRO A 226 14.00 -7.68 3.06
N ASN A 227 15.23 -7.58 3.55
CA ASN A 227 15.64 -6.49 4.44
C ASN A 227 15.55 -5.10 3.81
N LYS A 228 15.71 -4.99 2.48
CA LYS A 228 15.65 -3.73 1.73
C LYS A 228 14.25 -3.38 1.28
N LEU A 229 13.32 -4.33 1.25
CA LEU A 229 11.96 -4.09 0.79
C LEU A 229 11.15 -3.28 1.81
N PRO A 230 10.32 -2.33 1.35
CA PRO A 230 9.52 -1.48 2.21
C PRO A 230 8.24 -2.19 2.66
N ILE A 231 8.31 -3.42 3.15
CA ILE A 231 7.13 -4.17 3.60
C ILE A 231 6.78 -3.78 5.04
N GLU A 232 5.56 -3.27 5.26
CA GLU A 232 5.07 -2.88 6.59
C GLU A 232 4.05 -3.85 7.19
N ALA A 233 3.38 -4.64 6.35
CA ALA A 233 2.40 -5.63 6.78
C ALA A 233 2.30 -6.77 5.77
N PHE A 234 2.04 -7.97 6.28
CA PHE A 234 1.34 -8.99 5.50
C PHE A 234 -0.16 -8.79 5.69
N PHE A 235 -0.96 -9.22 4.73
CA PHE A 235 -2.41 -9.19 4.85
C PHE A 235 -3.02 -10.52 4.47
N TYR A 236 -4.24 -10.73 4.97
CA TYR A 236 -5.13 -11.75 4.42
C TYR A 236 -6.56 -11.22 4.33
N GLN A 237 -7.34 -11.89 3.49
CA GLN A 237 -8.79 -11.81 3.43
C GLN A 237 -9.37 -13.22 3.33
N ASN A 238 -10.68 -13.37 3.51
CA ASN A 238 -11.37 -14.66 3.40
C ASN A 238 -10.66 -15.77 4.19
N ASP A 239 -10.22 -16.83 3.53
CA ASP A 239 -9.53 -18.00 4.07
C ASP A 239 -7.98 -17.93 3.98
N GLY A 240 -7.40 -16.80 3.55
CA GLY A 240 -5.96 -16.63 3.32
C GLY A 240 -5.07 -16.51 4.57
N LEU A 241 -5.60 -16.68 5.78
CA LEU A 241 -4.82 -16.47 7.02
C LEU A 241 -3.59 -17.39 7.10
N LYS A 242 -3.73 -18.67 6.69
CA LYS A 242 -2.61 -19.62 6.75
C LYS A 242 -1.46 -19.22 5.83
N ASP A 243 -1.79 -18.67 4.66
CA ASP A 243 -0.79 -18.23 3.68
C ASP A 243 -0.09 -16.94 4.17
N ALA A 244 -0.82 -16.01 4.78
CA ALA A 244 -0.21 -14.84 5.44
C ALA A 244 0.69 -15.23 6.63
N GLN A 245 0.29 -16.23 7.42
CA GLN A 245 1.13 -16.77 8.51
C GLN A 245 2.39 -17.45 7.99
N HIS A 246 2.29 -18.16 6.87
CA HIS A 246 3.45 -18.72 6.16
C HIS A 246 4.41 -17.61 5.73
N ASP A 247 3.89 -16.59 5.04
CA ASP A 247 4.70 -15.46 4.56
C ASP A 247 5.36 -14.68 5.71
N GLN A 248 4.64 -14.43 6.80
CA GLN A 248 5.20 -13.80 8.00
C GLN A 248 6.34 -14.63 8.60
N LYS A 249 6.17 -15.96 8.69
CA LYS A 249 7.20 -16.86 9.20
C LYS A 249 8.44 -16.86 8.32
N ASP A 250 8.25 -16.98 7.01
CA ASP A 250 9.33 -16.98 6.03
C ASP A 250 10.12 -15.66 6.06
N PHE A 251 9.41 -14.53 6.16
CA PHE A 251 10.05 -13.21 6.29
C PHE A 251 10.85 -13.09 7.58
N TYR A 252 10.31 -13.55 8.71
CA TYR A 252 11.02 -13.59 9.99
C TYR A 252 12.27 -14.46 9.90
N GLN A 253 12.19 -15.65 9.30
CA GLN A 253 13.35 -16.52 9.12
C GLN A 253 14.43 -15.91 8.22
N SER A 254 14.02 -15.09 7.25
CA SER A 254 14.91 -14.42 6.30
C SER A 254 15.54 -13.12 6.83
N THR A 255 14.93 -12.47 7.82
CA THR A 255 15.32 -11.10 8.25
C THR A 255 15.52 -10.93 9.75
N GLY A 256 14.97 -11.82 10.57
CA GLY A 256 14.82 -11.64 12.01
C GLY A 256 13.77 -10.59 12.42
N LYS A 257 13.04 -9.99 11.46
CA LYS A 257 12.04 -8.94 11.69
C LYS A 257 10.64 -9.53 11.68
N ILE A 258 9.82 -9.16 12.67
CA ILE A 258 8.41 -9.54 12.73
C ILE A 258 7.59 -8.40 12.12
N ILE A 259 6.96 -8.70 10.99
CA ILE A 259 6.03 -7.79 10.31
C ILE A 259 4.60 -8.25 10.64
N PRO A 260 3.69 -7.35 11.07
CA PRO A 260 2.35 -7.77 11.47
C PRO A 260 1.52 -8.30 10.29
N ILE A 261 0.61 -9.22 10.59
CA ILE A 261 -0.48 -9.63 9.71
C ILE A 261 -1.69 -8.76 10.03
N VAL A 262 -2.29 -8.17 8.99
CA VAL A 262 -3.51 -7.37 9.08
C VAL A 262 -4.64 -8.07 8.31
N LYS A 263 -5.77 -8.30 8.97
CA LYS A 263 -6.98 -8.75 8.30
C LYS A 263 -7.56 -7.61 7.48
N MET A 264 -7.74 -7.85 6.18
CA MET A 264 -8.45 -6.96 5.27
C MET A 264 -9.83 -7.55 4.97
N THR A 265 -10.87 -6.71 4.95
CA THR A 265 -12.21 -7.13 4.55
C THR A 265 -12.77 -6.17 3.49
N PHE A 266 -13.02 -6.68 2.28
CA PHE A 266 -13.74 -5.92 1.26
C PHE A 266 -15.22 -5.81 1.62
N PRO A 267 -15.87 -4.69 1.25
CA PRO A 267 -17.28 -4.50 1.50
C PRO A 267 -18.14 -5.42 0.63
N SER A 268 -19.28 -5.88 1.16
CA SER A 268 -20.29 -6.61 0.39
C SER A 268 -21.11 -5.70 -0.54
N SER A 269 -21.08 -4.38 -0.30
CA SER A 269 -21.73 -3.38 -1.14
C SER A 269 -20.70 -2.57 -1.95
N PRO A 270 -21.03 -2.14 -3.19
CA PRO A 270 -20.12 -1.35 -4.03
C PRO A 270 -19.71 0.02 -3.46
N ASP A 271 -20.45 0.53 -2.47
CA ASP A 271 -20.18 1.83 -1.82
C ASP A 271 -19.68 1.66 -0.36
N GLY A 272 -19.40 0.42 0.06
CA GLY A 272 -18.81 0.17 1.37
C GLY A 272 -17.31 0.44 1.38
N ASN A 273 -16.71 0.38 2.58
CA ASN A 273 -15.29 0.62 2.77
C ASN A 273 -14.54 -0.66 3.11
N ILE A 274 -13.31 -0.76 2.63
CA ILE A 274 -12.37 -1.77 3.07
C ILE A 274 -12.00 -1.48 4.53
N THR A 275 -11.92 -2.53 5.35
CA THR A 275 -11.48 -2.42 6.76
C THR A 275 -10.17 -3.14 6.98
N PHE A 276 -9.35 -2.60 7.89
CA PHE A 276 -8.05 -3.13 8.29
C PHE A 276 -8.07 -3.38 9.79
N VAL A 277 -7.91 -4.64 10.19
CA VAL A 277 -7.98 -5.06 11.59
C VAL A 277 -6.75 -5.88 11.95
N TYR A 278 -6.06 -5.47 13.00
CA TYR A 278 -5.04 -6.30 13.62
C TYR A 278 -5.68 -7.22 14.66
N ASN A 279 -5.21 -8.47 14.71
CA ASN A 279 -5.58 -9.42 15.76
C ASN A 279 -4.30 -10.17 16.18
N GLU A 280 -4.02 -10.18 17.48
CA GLU A 280 -2.84 -10.87 18.03
C GLU A 280 -2.88 -12.38 17.75
N ASN A 281 -4.07 -12.98 17.72
CA ASN A 281 -4.22 -14.41 17.44
C ASN A 281 -3.94 -14.80 15.98
N ASP A 282 -3.94 -13.81 15.07
CA ASP A 282 -3.61 -14.04 13.67
C ASP A 282 -2.09 -14.12 13.47
N GLN A 283 -1.30 -13.60 14.42
CA GLN A 283 0.15 -13.56 14.32
C GLN A 283 0.78 -14.93 14.61
N LEU A 284 1.95 -15.16 14.00
CA LEU A 284 2.81 -16.28 14.34
C LEU A 284 3.27 -16.15 15.80
N LYS A 285 2.98 -17.19 16.59
CA LYS A 285 3.54 -17.33 17.94
C LYS A 285 4.98 -17.81 17.80
N LEU A 286 5.92 -16.88 17.93
CA LEU A 286 7.33 -17.18 17.97
C LEU A 286 7.69 -17.64 19.39
N HIS A 287 8.14 -18.89 19.51
CA HIS A 287 8.66 -19.49 20.73
C HIS A 287 10.17 -19.57 20.68
#